data_AF-A0A3B6TYX7-F1
#
_entry.id   AF-A0A3B6TYX7-F1
#
_cell.length_a   1.000
_cell.length_b   1.000
_cell.length_c   1.000
_cell.angle_alpha   90.00
_cell.angle_beta   90.00
_cell.angle_gamma   90.00
#
_symmetry.space_group_name_H-M   'P 1'
#
loop_
_entity.id
_entity.type
_entity.pdbx_description
1 polymer ?
#
loop_
_entity_poly.entity_id
_entity_poly.type
_entity_poly.pdbx_seq_one_letter_code
_entity_poly.pdbx_strand_id
1 'polypeptide(L)'
;MEAGHLLYGPPDTGKSTMIDAMANFLDYGVYDLELTAVKNNTELRKLFIETTGKSIIVIEDIDCSVDFTGKRHKDKASSDKDSDNDDKPKLLIEPEKDDATKLTLSGLLNFIDGLWSACGGERIIIFTTNHKEMLDPALIRRGRMDKHIEMSYCSFEGFKVLAKNYLDVIEHELFGEVQHLLEETDMSPTDVAENLMPMSKKKKRDPDVCLIGLIEALKQAKEEAAAAKVKEAEEAQVKKAKEKEETEVKKAKEEDKEKDKAPEAANGDIKQGDK
;
A
#
# COMPACT_ATOMS: atom_id res chain seq x y z
N MET A 1 8.65 21.66 13.96
CA MET A 1 7.78 20.90 13.04
C MET A 1 8.71 20.15 12.14
N GLU A 2 9.10 18.95 12.54
CA GLU A 2 9.85 18.05 11.68
C GLU A 2 8.81 17.13 11.05
N ALA A 3 8.65 17.23 9.73
CA ALA A 3 7.56 16.63 8.98
C ALA A 3 8.10 15.42 8.21
N GLY A 4 7.49 14.24 8.41
CA GLY A 4 7.69 13.11 7.51
C GLY A 4 7.09 13.41 6.12
N HIS A 5 7.81 13.02 5.07
CA HIS A 5 7.36 13.14 3.69
C HIS A 5 6.92 11.77 3.18
N LEU A 6 5.78 11.69 2.50
CA LEU A 6 5.29 10.49 1.84
C LEU A 6 5.30 10.74 0.33
N LEU A 7 6.13 9.99 -0.39
CA LEU A 7 6.07 9.89 -1.85
C LEU A 7 5.18 8.70 -2.21
N TYR A 8 4.10 8.94 -2.94
CA TYR A 8 3.17 7.87 -3.32
C TYR A 8 2.78 7.95 -4.78
N GLY A 9 2.46 6.81 -5.38
CA GLY A 9 1.99 6.73 -6.77
C GLY A 9 2.39 5.41 -7.43
N PRO A 10 1.98 5.17 -8.68
CA PRO A 10 2.26 3.95 -9.41
C PRO A 10 3.74 3.55 -9.41
N PRO A 11 4.07 2.26 -9.62
CA PRO A 11 5.45 1.85 -9.84
C PRO A 11 6.09 2.62 -11.01
N ASP A 12 7.42 2.70 -11.00
CA ASP A 12 8.22 3.30 -12.09
C ASP A 12 7.95 4.81 -12.35
N THR A 13 7.34 5.50 -11.40
CA THR A 13 7.13 6.96 -11.42
C THR A 13 8.33 7.78 -10.92
N GLY A 14 9.42 7.12 -10.52
CA GLY A 14 10.66 7.78 -10.11
C GLY A 14 10.71 8.20 -8.64
N LYS A 15 9.98 7.52 -7.75
CA LYS A 15 10.02 7.75 -6.30
C LYS A 15 11.44 7.70 -5.74
N SER A 16 12.17 6.60 -5.97
CA SER A 16 13.56 6.47 -5.50
C SER A 16 14.51 7.44 -6.23
N THR A 17 14.32 7.66 -7.54
CA THR A 17 15.11 8.65 -8.32
C THR A 17 14.95 10.08 -7.78
N MET A 18 13.75 10.46 -7.33
CA MET A 18 13.50 11.77 -6.71
C MET A 18 14.28 11.90 -5.40
N ILE A 19 14.36 10.84 -4.60
CA ILE A 19 15.12 10.81 -3.35
C ILE A 19 16.61 10.97 -3.64
N ASP A 20 17.15 10.24 -4.63
CA ASP A 20 18.54 10.37 -5.05
C ASP A 20 18.84 11.80 -5.53
N ALA A 21 17.94 12.41 -6.30
CA ALA A 21 18.09 13.79 -6.75
C ALA A 21 18.10 14.79 -5.58
N MET A 22 17.22 14.59 -4.59
CA MET A 22 17.19 15.40 -3.37
C MET A 22 18.48 15.26 -2.55
N ALA A 23 18.97 14.03 -2.38
CA ALA A 23 20.20 13.76 -1.65
C ALA A 23 21.41 14.45 -2.29
N ASN A 24 21.54 14.33 -3.61
CA ASN A 24 22.60 15.00 -4.38
C ASN A 24 22.48 16.52 -4.33
N PHE A 25 21.27 17.07 -4.41
CA PHE A 25 21.05 18.51 -4.34
C PHE A 25 21.39 19.12 -2.97
N LEU A 26 21.12 18.37 -1.89
CA LEU A 26 21.35 18.81 -0.52
C LEU A 26 22.75 18.44 0.02
N ASP A 27 23.50 17.59 -0.68
CA ASP A 27 24.74 16.96 -0.20
C ASP A 27 24.50 16.13 1.08
N TYR A 28 23.45 15.32 1.07
CA TYR A 28 23.01 14.50 2.21
C TYR A 28 23.29 13.01 1.96
N GLY A 29 23.63 12.28 3.03
CA GLY A 29 23.74 10.82 2.96
C GLY A 29 22.35 10.16 2.90
N VAL A 30 22.20 9.11 2.08
CA VAL A 30 20.97 8.32 2.00
C VAL A 30 21.10 7.06 2.84
N TYR A 31 20.13 6.83 3.74
CA TYR A 31 19.99 5.62 4.52
C TYR A 31 18.71 4.93 4.09
N ASP A 32 18.84 3.90 3.27
CA ASP A 32 17.72 3.06 2.86
C ASP A 32 17.44 1.99 3.93
N LEU A 33 16.20 1.96 4.41
CA LEU A 33 15.76 1.09 5.48
C LEU A 33 14.71 0.11 4.97
N GLU A 34 15.16 -1.10 4.67
CA GLU A 34 14.30 -2.20 4.27
C GLU A 34 13.57 -2.78 5.51
N LEU A 35 12.27 -2.52 5.62
CA LEU A 35 11.48 -2.94 6.79
C LEU A 35 11.39 -4.47 6.96
N THR A 36 11.57 -5.23 5.88
CA THR A 36 11.58 -6.70 5.90
C THR A 36 12.83 -7.27 6.58
N ALA A 37 13.95 -6.53 6.54
CA ALA A 37 15.23 -6.95 7.09
C ALA A 37 15.37 -6.67 8.59
N VAL A 38 14.54 -5.77 9.13
CA VAL A 38 14.56 -5.39 10.53
C VAL A 38 13.67 -6.36 11.33
N LYS A 39 14.16 -6.88 12.46
CA LYS A 39 13.43 -7.93 13.20
C LYS A 39 12.44 -7.38 14.20
N ASN A 40 12.78 -6.26 14.85
CA ASN A 40 11.99 -5.69 15.93
C ASN A 40 12.20 -4.17 16.05
N ASN A 41 11.32 -3.52 16.81
CA ASN A 41 11.38 -2.07 17.03
C ASN A 41 12.67 -1.62 17.73
N THR A 42 13.36 -2.47 18.49
CA THR A 42 14.62 -2.10 19.15
C THR A 42 15.77 -1.98 18.17
N GLU A 43 15.85 -2.89 17.21
CA GLU A 43 16.82 -2.85 16.11
C GLU A 43 16.60 -1.61 15.23
N LEU A 44 15.34 -1.35 14.89
CA LEU A 44 14.92 -0.14 14.19
C LEU A 44 15.39 1.11 14.94
N ARG A 45 15.13 1.19 16.25
CA ARG A 45 15.56 2.32 17.09
C ARG A 45 17.06 2.56 17.03
N LYS A 46 17.84 1.48 17.09
CA LYS A 46 19.29 1.54 17.03
C LYS A 46 19.77 2.09 15.69
N LEU A 47 19.21 1.62 14.57
CA LEU A 47 19.57 2.09 13.23
C LEU A 47 19.38 3.60 13.08
N PHE A 48 18.22 4.12 13.52
CA PHE A 48 17.97 5.57 13.47
C PHE A 48 18.90 6.38 14.38
N ILE A 49 19.25 5.88 15.56
CA ILE A 49 20.21 6.57 16.46
C ILE A 49 21.60 6.63 15.84
N GLU A 50 22.00 5.57 15.13
CA GLU A 50 23.30 5.47 14.45
C GLU A 50 23.37 6.34 13.18
N THR A 51 22.24 6.79 12.63
CA THR A 51 22.26 7.72 11.49
C THR A 51 22.92 9.05 11.84
N THR A 52 23.78 9.51 10.95
CA THR A 52 24.44 10.80 11.08
C THR A 52 23.48 11.96 10.75
N GLY A 53 23.84 13.19 11.13
CA GLY A 53 23.14 14.38 10.64
C GLY A 53 23.41 14.62 9.15
N LYS A 54 22.64 15.50 8.51
CA LYS A 54 22.65 15.72 7.05
C LYS A 54 22.35 14.45 6.28
N SER A 55 21.22 13.85 6.63
CA SER A 55 20.81 12.57 6.07
C SER A 55 19.35 12.53 5.65
N ILE A 56 19.09 11.73 4.63
CA ILE A 56 17.75 11.33 4.20
C ILE A 56 17.59 9.86 4.61
N ILE A 57 16.60 9.59 5.46
CA ILE A 57 16.21 8.24 5.86
C ILE A 57 15.02 7.85 5.00
N VAL A 58 15.18 6.77 4.24
CA VAL A 58 14.17 6.25 3.33
C VAL A 58 13.57 5.00 3.93
N ILE A 59 12.24 4.93 3.90
CA ILE A 59 11.48 3.75 4.33
C ILE A 59 10.63 3.34 3.14
N GLU A 60 11.11 2.34 2.42
CA GLU A 60 10.48 1.90 1.17
C GLU A 60 9.30 0.95 1.40
N ASP A 61 8.35 1.00 0.47
CA ASP A 61 7.25 0.04 0.31
C ASP A 61 6.48 -0.29 1.61
N ILE A 62 6.04 0.76 2.31
CA ILE A 62 5.32 0.62 3.58
C ILE A 62 3.94 -0.06 3.47
N ASP A 63 3.46 -0.31 2.25
CA ASP A 63 2.25 -1.06 1.90
C ASP A 63 2.47 -2.58 1.71
N CYS A 64 3.70 -3.02 1.38
CA CYS A 64 4.00 -4.41 1.03
C CYS A 64 3.98 -5.38 2.23
N SER A 65 3.89 -4.86 3.45
CA SER A 65 3.89 -5.69 4.65
C SER A 65 2.49 -5.71 5.29
N VAL A 66 1.74 -6.74 4.92
CA VAL A 66 0.37 -7.04 5.39
C VAL A 66 0.30 -7.15 6.93
N ASP A 67 1.45 -7.33 7.58
CA ASP A 67 1.62 -7.36 9.03
C ASP A 67 1.81 -5.98 9.70
N PHE A 68 2.17 -4.94 8.94
CA PHE A 68 2.49 -3.61 9.48
C PHE A 68 1.35 -2.60 9.33
N THR A 69 0.49 -2.77 8.31
CA THR A 69 -0.66 -1.90 8.04
C THR A 69 -1.85 -2.16 8.96
N GLY A 70 -1.71 -3.07 9.94
CA GLY A 70 -2.64 -3.16 11.06
C GLY A 70 -4.06 -3.51 10.63
N LYS A 71 -4.22 -4.43 9.66
CA LYS A 71 -5.47 -5.20 9.56
C LYS A 71 -5.58 -5.99 10.86
N ARG A 72 -6.14 -5.34 11.89
CA ARG A 72 -6.56 -5.96 13.14
C ARG A 72 -7.44 -7.11 12.73
N HIS A 73 -6.89 -8.31 12.78
CA HIS A 73 -7.64 -9.54 12.70
C HIS A 73 -8.74 -9.42 13.77
N LYS A 74 -9.98 -9.19 13.32
CA LYS A 74 -11.18 -9.43 14.12
C LYS A 74 -11.34 -10.94 14.25
N ASP A 75 -10.39 -11.59 14.90
CA ASP A 75 -10.49 -13.00 15.22
C ASP A 75 -11.17 -13.12 16.59
N LYS A 76 -12.48 -13.39 16.50
CA LYS A 76 -13.29 -14.19 17.41
C LYS A 76 -13.18 -13.90 18.92
N ALA A 77 -14.01 -12.97 19.39
CA ALA A 77 -14.58 -13.09 20.73
C ALA A 77 -15.68 -14.18 20.69
N SER A 78 -15.28 -15.43 20.92
CA SER A 78 -16.18 -16.50 21.33
C SER A 78 -15.98 -16.76 22.82
N SER A 79 -16.89 -16.26 23.66
CA SER A 79 -17.38 -16.95 24.87
C SER A 79 -18.19 -15.98 25.73
N ASP A 80 -19.48 -15.81 25.42
CA ASP A 80 -20.46 -15.58 26.47
C ASP A 80 -20.71 -16.92 27.15
N LYS A 81 -20.24 -17.09 28.39
CA LYS A 81 -20.91 -17.89 29.43
C LYS A 81 -20.42 -17.44 30.81
N ASP A 82 -21.33 -16.78 31.52
CA ASP A 82 -21.32 -16.59 32.97
C ASP A 82 -21.22 -17.93 33.72
N SER A 83 -20.41 -17.97 34.78
CA SER A 83 -20.80 -18.54 36.07
C SER A 83 -19.77 -18.22 37.16
N ASP A 84 -20.26 -17.65 38.25
CA ASP A 84 -19.59 -17.28 39.50
C ASP A 84 -18.81 -18.42 40.21
N ASN A 85 -17.85 -17.94 41.02
CA ASN A 85 -17.41 -18.38 42.36
C ASN A 85 -16.03 -19.03 42.58
N ASP A 86 -15.43 -18.53 43.68
CA ASP A 86 -14.37 -19.07 44.56
C ASP A 86 -12.87 -18.78 44.29
N ASP A 87 -12.43 -17.65 44.86
CA ASP A 87 -11.30 -17.47 45.78
C ASP A 87 -10.07 -18.42 45.68
N LYS A 88 -9.00 -17.95 45.00
CA LYS A 88 -7.58 -18.28 45.26
C LYS A 88 -6.62 -17.45 44.40
N PRO A 89 -5.57 -16.82 44.95
CA PRO A 89 -4.57 -16.11 44.14
C PRO A 89 -3.60 -17.11 43.51
N LYS A 90 -3.77 -17.42 42.22
CA LYS A 90 -2.73 -18.08 41.42
C LYS A 90 -1.93 -17.03 40.67
N LEU A 91 -0.76 -16.73 41.24
CA LEU A 91 0.40 -16.24 40.51
C LEU A 91 0.73 -17.18 39.35
N LEU A 92 1.33 -16.61 38.31
CA LEU A 92 1.87 -17.24 37.09
C LEU A 92 0.89 -17.26 35.89
N ILE A 93 0.78 -16.10 35.22
CA ILE A 93 0.53 -16.06 33.79
C ILE A 93 1.90 -15.89 33.13
N GLU A 94 2.28 -16.89 32.36
CA GLU A 94 3.47 -16.94 31.51
C GLU A 94 3.49 -15.72 30.58
N PRO A 95 4.67 -15.18 30.24
CA PRO A 95 4.71 -14.02 29.37
C PRO A 95 4.43 -14.51 27.96
N GLU A 96 3.27 -14.15 27.40
CA GLU A 96 3.06 -14.19 25.95
C GLU A 96 4.05 -13.23 25.29
N LYS A 97 5.26 -13.73 25.07
CA LYS A 97 6.35 -13.07 24.35
C LYS A 97 6.28 -13.51 22.90
N ASP A 98 5.39 -12.93 22.11
CA ASP A 98 5.56 -12.95 20.65
C ASP A 98 4.99 -11.70 19.94
N ASP A 99 4.12 -10.91 20.58
CA ASP A 99 3.60 -9.68 19.95
C ASP A 99 4.43 -8.41 20.20
N ALA A 100 5.30 -8.40 21.22
CA ALA A 100 6.15 -7.23 21.53
C ALA A 100 7.40 -7.13 20.65
N THR A 101 7.72 -8.17 19.88
CA THR A 101 8.93 -8.27 19.05
C THR A 101 8.66 -7.99 17.57
N LYS A 102 7.41 -8.06 17.10
CA LYS A 102 7.08 -7.78 15.70
C LYS A 102 7.18 -6.28 15.41
N LEU A 103 7.80 -5.93 14.28
CA LEU A 103 7.75 -4.55 13.80
C LEU A 103 6.32 -4.17 13.41
N THR A 104 5.93 -2.95 13.75
CA THR A 104 4.66 -2.38 13.32
C THR A 104 4.90 -0.96 12.83
N LEU A 105 4.14 -0.53 11.81
CA LEU A 105 4.24 0.82 11.27
C LEU A 105 3.88 1.88 12.33
N SER A 106 2.93 1.55 13.22
CA SER A 106 2.62 2.37 14.39
C SER A 106 3.80 2.48 15.37
N GLY A 107 4.51 1.37 15.63
CA GLY A 107 5.72 1.35 16.47
C GLY A 107 6.86 2.18 15.89
N LEU A 108 7.07 2.10 14.59
CA LEU A 108 8.02 2.94 13.84
C LEU A 108 7.68 4.43 13.98
N LEU A 109 6.42 4.82 13.72
CA LEU A 109 6.02 6.22 13.81
C LEU A 109 6.09 6.77 15.22
N ASN A 110 5.64 6.01 16.24
CA ASN A 110 5.75 6.47 17.63
C ASN A 110 7.20 6.71 18.06
N PHE A 111 8.14 5.96 17.47
CA PHE A 111 9.55 6.20 17.71
C PHE A 111 10.08 7.42 16.95
N ILE A 112 9.71 7.58 15.68
CA ILE A 112 10.04 8.76 14.90
C ILE A 112 9.49 10.04 15.56
N ASP A 113 8.24 10.01 16.07
CA ASP A 113 7.61 11.09 16.84
C ASP A 113 8.50 11.51 18.05
N GLY A 114 9.11 10.51 18.71
CA GLY A 114 10.05 10.72 19.81
C GLY A 114 11.42 11.26 19.36
N LEU A 115 11.93 10.85 18.20
CA LEU A 115 13.17 11.35 17.63
C LEU A 115 13.08 12.81 17.19
N TRP A 116 11.97 13.20 16.54
CA TRP A 116 11.70 14.58 16.15
C TRP A 116 11.67 15.55 17.33
N SER A 117 11.36 15.03 18.51
CA SER A 117 11.30 15.82 19.75
C SER A 117 12.66 15.90 20.45
N ALA A 118 13.62 15.03 20.13
CA ALA A 118 14.84 14.82 20.91
C ALA A 118 16.14 15.13 20.14
N CYS A 119 16.12 15.12 18.80
CA CYS A 119 17.32 15.24 17.97
C CYS A 119 17.28 16.51 17.12
N GLY A 120 17.99 17.57 17.51
CA GLY A 120 18.18 18.78 16.71
C GLY A 120 19.15 18.63 15.52
N GLY A 121 19.19 17.45 14.89
CA GLY A 121 20.03 17.18 13.72
C GLY A 121 19.25 17.36 12.43
N GLU A 122 19.89 17.88 11.38
CA GLU A 122 19.30 18.04 10.04
C GLU A 122 19.03 16.66 9.43
N ARG A 123 17.82 16.11 9.60
CA ARG A 123 17.41 14.82 9.06
C ARG A 123 16.07 14.94 8.32
N ILE A 124 15.97 14.30 7.17
CA ILE A 124 14.74 14.21 6.38
C ILE A 124 14.30 12.75 6.40
N ILE A 125 13.02 12.49 6.67
CA ILE A 125 12.45 11.14 6.59
C ILE A 125 11.47 11.10 5.43
N ILE A 126 11.69 10.16 4.52
CA ILE A 126 10.87 9.93 3.34
C ILE A 126 10.32 8.50 3.38
N PHE A 127 9.01 8.39 3.26
CA PHE A 127 8.29 7.13 3.10
C PHE A 127 7.90 6.98 1.63
N THR A 128 8.04 5.78 1.07
CA THR A 128 7.52 5.49 -0.28
C THR A 128 6.41 4.44 -0.22
N THR A 129 5.41 4.56 -1.08
CA THR A 129 4.34 3.56 -1.20
C THR A 129 3.76 3.58 -2.62
N ASN A 130 3.32 2.43 -3.11
CA ASN A 130 2.54 2.38 -4.36
C ASN A 130 1.05 2.61 -4.08
N HIS A 131 0.58 2.17 -2.91
CA HIS A 131 -0.84 2.15 -2.54
C HIS A 131 -1.13 2.95 -1.27
N LYS A 132 -1.29 4.27 -1.41
CA LYS A 132 -1.60 5.16 -0.27
C LYS A 132 -2.89 4.76 0.45
N GLU A 133 -3.87 4.23 -0.28
CA GLU A 133 -5.15 3.75 0.21
C GLU A 133 -5.06 2.52 1.12
N MET A 134 -3.95 1.77 1.05
CA MET A 134 -3.70 0.60 1.90
C MET A 134 -3.11 0.97 3.26
N LEU A 135 -2.71 2.24 3.46
CA LEU A 135 -2.12 2.71 4.70
C LEU A 135 -3.18 3.01 5.75
N ASP A 136 -2.87 2.71 7.02
CA ASP A 136 -3.73 3.08 8.14
C ASP A 136 -3.88 4.62 8.20
N PRO A 137 -5.12 5.18 8.18
CA PRO A 137 -5.37 6.60 8.28
C PRO A 137 -4.72 7.31 9.49
N ALA A 138 -4.41 6.57 10.56
CA ALA A 138 -3.70 7.10 11.72
C ALA A 138 -2.25 7.50 11.45
N LEU A 139 -1.66 7.00 10.36
CA LEU A 139 -0.26 7.23 9.98
C LEU A 139 -0.09 8.50 9.12
N ILE A 140 -1.09 8.78 8.28
CA ILE A 140 -1.18 9.93 7.36
C ILE A 140 -1.80 11.19 8.00
N ARG A 141 -1.99 11.18 9.33
CA ARG A 141 -2.55 12.31 10.08
C ARG A 141 -1.46 13.37 10.31
N ARG A 142 -1.89 14.64 10.35
CA ARG A 142 -1.05 15.79 10.73
C ARG A 142 -0.29 15.55 12.04
N GLY A 143 0.99 15.90 12.06
CA GLY A 143 1.98 15.62 13.10
C GLY A 143 2.85 14.38 12.83
N ARG A 144 2.67 13.67 11.71
CA ARG A 144 3.39 12.45 11.33
C ARG A 144 3.89 12.55 9.89
N MET A 145 3.22 11.87 8.96
CA MET A 145 3.42 12.06 7.53
C MET A 145 2.58 13.26 7.10
N ASP A 146 3.17 14.45 7.14
CA ASP A 146 2.44 15.70 6.93
C ASP A 146 2.46 16.16 5.47
N LYS A 147 3.50 15.77 4.74
CA LYS A 147 3.70 16.14 3.35
C LYS A 147 3.46 14.92 2.47
N HIS A 148 2.36 14.93 1.75
CA HIS A 148 2.03 13.89 0.77
C HIS A 148 2.31 14.42 -0.63
N ILE A 149 3.22 13.78 -1.35
CA ILE A 149 3.61 14.13 -2.71
C ILE A 149 3.21 12.96 -3.60
N GLU A 150 2.31 13.23 -4.54
CA GLU A 150 1.89 12.27 -5.54
C GLU A 150 2.86 12.27 -6.72
N MET A 151 3.33 11.09 -7.09
CA MET A 151 4.13 10.83 -8.27
C MET A 151 3.24 10.11 -9.28
N SER A 152 2.56 10.90 -10.11
CA SER A 152 1.60 10.41 -11.10
C SER A 152 2.28 9.86 -12.36
N TYR A 153 1.48 9.32 -13.27
CA TYR A 153 1.89 9.00 -14.63
C TYR A 153 2.44 10.22 -15.39
N CYS A 154 3.14 9.95 -16.49
CA CYS A 154 3.83 10.96 -17.28
C CYS A 154 2.84 11.91 -17.95
N SER A 155 2.86 13.18 -17.56
CA SER A 155 2.08 14.22 -18.25
C SER A 155 2.80 14.70 -19.51
N PHE A 156 2.09 15.41 -20.39
CA PHE A 156 2.70 16.02 -21.56
C PHE A 156 3.84 16.99 -21.22
N GLU A 157 3.71 17.74 -20.12
CA GLU A 157 4.79 18.59 -19.61
C GLU A 157 6.02 17.78 -19.18
N GLY A 158 5.79 16.66 -18.49
CA GLY A 158 6.85 15.70 -18.13
C GLY A 158 7.54 15.13 -19.38
N PHE A 159 6.76 14.70 -20.36
CA PHE A 159 7.26 14.24 -21.65
C PHE A 159 8.14 15.29 -22.35
N LYS A 160 7.73 16.56 -22.41
CA LYS A 160 8.54 17.63 -23.02
C LYS A 160 9.90 17.79 -22.35
N VAL A 161 9.96 17.64 -21.02
CA VAL A 161 11.23 17.64 -20.29
C VAL A 161 12.10 16.44 -20.69
N LEU A 162 11.51 15.24 -20.80
CA LEU A 162 12.24 14.04 -21.24
C LEU A 162 12.71 14.14 -22.69
N ALA A 163 11.87 14.63 -23.60
CA ALA A 163 12.21 14.83 -25.01
C ALA A 163 13.37 15.84 -25.15
N LYS A 164 13.33 16.95 -24.41
CA LYS A 164 14.43 17.91 -24.37
C LYS A 164 15.70 17.28 -23.81
N ASN A 165 15.62 16.55 -22.70
CA ASN A 165 16.79 16.00 -22.03
C ASN A 165 17.46 14.86 -22.83
N TYR A 166 16.68 14.01 -23.51
CA TYR A 166 17.19 12.81 -24.17
C TYR A 166 17.37 12.92 -25.68
N LEU A 167 16.60 13.80 -26.34
CA LEU A 167 16.62 14.00 -27.80
C LEU A 167 17.04 15.42 -28.21
N ASP A 168 17.16 16.36 -27.27
CA ASP A 168 17.41 17.79 -27.53
C ASP A 168 16.34 18.44 -28.43
N VAL A 169 15.09 17.98 -28.30
CA VAL A 169 13.93 18.45 -29.05
C VAL A 169 12.99 19.24 -28.15
N ILE A 170 12.63 20.45 -28.58
CA ILE A 170 11.71 21.34 -27.87
C ILE A 170 10.31 21.32 -28.49
N GLU A 171 10.25 21.14 -29.81
CA GLU A 171 9.01 21.10 -30.58
C GLU A 171 9.14 20.05 -31.70
N HIS A 172 8.04 19.36 -32.01
CA HIS A 172 7.97 18.37 -33.07
C HIS A 172 6.54 18.25 -33.61
N GLU A 173 6.39 17.91 -34.88
CA GLU A 173 5.07 17.72 -35.51
C GLU A 173 4.24 16.62 -34.81
N LEU A 174 4.93 15.60 -34.29
CA LEU A 174 4.34 14.46 -33.58
C LEU A 174 3.93 14.76 -32.13
N PHE A 175 4.30 15.91 -31.56
CA PHE A 175 3.97 16.22 -30.16
C PHE A 175 2.45 16.32 -29.92
N GLY A 176 1.68 16.76 -30.92
CA GLY A 176 0.22 16.80 -30.82
C GLY A 176 -0.40 15.42 -30.66
N GLU A 177 0.11 14.42 -31.38
CA GLU A 177 -0.35 13.03 -31.27
C GLU A 177 0.06 12.42 -29.92
N VAL A 178 1.31 12.65 -29.49
CA VAL A 178 1.80 12.20 -28.18
C VAL A 178 0.98 12.80 -27.03
N GLN A 179 0.65 14.10 -27.11
CA GLN A 179 -0.18 14.76 -26.10
C GLN A 179 -1.54 14.09 -25.97
N HIS A 180 -2.25 13.90 -27.09
CA HIS A 180 -3.57 13.26 -27.08
C HIS A 180 -3.51 11.84 -26.50
N LEU A 181 -2.47 11.07 -26.85
CA LEU A 181 -2.33 9.70 -26.36
C LEU A 181 -2.01 9.63 -24.86
N LEU A 182 -1.17 10.53 -24.34
CA LEU A 182 -0.86 10.63 -22.90
C LEU A 182 -2.05 11.13 -22.07
N GLU A 183 -2.98 11.87 -22.66
CA GLU A 183 -4.23 12.27 -21.98
C GLU A 183 -5.22 11.11 -21.84
N GLU A 184 -5.13 10.10 -22.71
CA GLU A 184 -6.04 8.94 -22.72
C GLU A 184 -5.44 7.67 -22.09
N THR A 185 -4.12 7.63 -21.94
CA THR A 185 -3.38 6.41 -21.58
C THR A 185 -2.38 6.71 -20.49
N ASP A 186 -2.47 5.94 -19.41
CA ASP A 186 -1.50 5.99 -18.33
C ASP A 186 -0.20 5.29 -18.75
N MET A 187 0.92 6.02 -18.70
CA MET A 187 2.26 5.49 -18.96
C MET A 187 3.25 6.12 -17.97
N SER A 188 4.15 5.31 -17.40
CA SER A 188 5.09 5.83 -16.41
C SER A 188 6.17 6.71 -17.07
N PRO A 189 6.72 7.72 -16.35
CA PRO A 189 7.87 8.48 -16.83
C PRO A 189 9.06 7.60 -17.25
N THR A 190 9.24 6.45 -16.60
CA THR A 190 10.29 5.48 -16.95
C THR A 190 10.00 4.85 -18.31
N ASP A 191 8.80 4.34 -18.54
CA ASP A 191 8.41 3.74 -19.83
C ASP A 191 8.53 4.76 -20.97
N VAL A 192 8.08 6.01 -20.74
CA VAL A 192 8.26 7.10 -21.72
C VAL A 192 9.75 7.32 -21.99
N ALA A 193 10.57 7.39 -20.96
CA ALA A 193 12.02 7.58 -21.10
C ALA A 193 12.69 6.44 -21.87
N GLU A 194 12.27 5.19 -21.66
CA GLU A 194 12.80 4.03 -22.38
C GLU A 194 12.51 4.10 -23.89
N ASN A 195 11.29 4.50 -24.27
CA ASN A 195 10.92 4.71 -25.67
C ASN A 195 11.73 5.85 -26.33
N LEU A 196 12.08 6.88 -25.55
CA LEU A 196 12.95 7.97 -26.02
C LEU A 196 14.45 7.61 -26.02
N MET A 197 14.83 6.48 -25.42
CA MET A 197 16.22 6.05 -25.28
C MET A 197 16.45 4.60 -25.76
N PRO A 198 16.20 4.29 -27.04
CA PRO A 198 16.45 2.95 -27.55
C PRO A 198 17.94 2.57 -27.38
N MET A 199 18.19 1.33 -26.97
CA MET A 199 19.46 0.75 -26.46
C MET A 199 20.71 0.90 -27.35
N SER A 200 20.60 1.51 -28.54
CA SER A 200 21.71 1.70 -29.46
C SER A 200 22.55 2.93 -29.12
N LYS A 201 23.58 2.73 -28.29
CA LYS A 201 24.58 3.76 -27.91
C LYS A 201 25.44 4.29 -29.08
N LYS A 202 25.30 3.75 -30.29
CA LYS A 202 26.26 3.94 -31.41
C LYS A 202 25.75 4.82 -32.56
N LYS A 203 24.49 5.22 -32.59
CA LYS A 203 23.95 6.16 -33.58
C LYS A 203 23.34 7.37 -32.88
N LYS A 204 23.45 8.54 -33.53
CA LYS A 204 22.69 9.73 -33.15
C LYS A 204 21.21 9.32 -33.12
N ARG A 205 20.55 9.51 -31.98
CA ARG A 205 19.13 9.15 -31.82
C ARG A 205 18.35 10.00 -32.81
N ASP A 206 17.55 9.34 -33.63
CA ASP A 206 16.67 10.02 -34.58
C ASP A 206 15.38 10.36 -33.83
N PRO A 207 15.05 11.64 -33.63
CA PRO A 207 13.85 12.03 -32.92
C PRO A 207 12.57 11.47 -33.54
N ASP A 208 12.50 11.40 -34.88
CA ASP A 208 11.33 10.88 -35.59
C ASP A 208 11.09 9.42 -35.20
N VAL A 209 12.15 8.60 -35.24
CA VAL A 209 12.07 7.17 -34.92
C VAL A 209 11.67 6.95 -33.46
N CYS A 210 12.23 7.74 -32.53
CA CYS A 210 11.93 7.59 -31.11
C CYS A 210 10.49 8.01 -30.78
N LEU A 211 10.01 9.11 -31.38
CA LEU A 211 8.64 9.60 -31.17
C LEU A 211 7.60 8.69 -31.82
N ILE A 212 7.89 8.13 -33.00
CA ILE A 212 7.03 7.10 -33.63
C ILE A 212 6.96 5.86 -32.73
N GLY A 213 8.10 5.39 -32.21
CA GLY A 213 8.13 4.26 -31.28
C GLY A 213 7.30 4.51 -30.01
N LEU A 214 7.40 5.71 -29.43
CA LEU A 214 6.56 6.11 -28.29
C LEU A 214 5.07 6.11 -28.63
N ILE A 215 4.69 6.61 -29.81
CA ILE A 215 3.28 6.61 -30.27
C ILE A 215 2.76 5.18 -30.41
N GLU A 216 3.55 4.28 -30.99
CA GLU A 216 3.20 2.86 -31.12
C GLU A 216 3.01 2.21 -29.74
N ALA A 217 3.94 2.45 -28.81
CA ALA A 217 3.86 1.94 -27.44
C ALA A 217 2.62 2.47 -26.70
N LEU A 218 2.30 3.76 -26.85
CA LEU A 218 1.10 4.36 -26.24
C LEU A 218 -0.19 3.77 -26.81
N LYS A 219 -0.25 3.54 -28.14
CA LYS A 219 -1.40 2.88 -28.78
C LYS A 219 -1.57 1.45 -28.26
N GLN A 220 -0.47 0.70 -28.15
CA GLN A 220 -0.50 -0.65 -27.59
C GLN A 220 -0.97 -0.64 -26.13
N ALA A 221 -0.41 0.23 -25.29
CA ALA A 221 -0.81 0.36 -23.89
C ALA A 221 -2.31 0.72 -23.75
N LYS A 222 -2.84 1.55 -24.64
CA LYS A 222 -4.27 1.88 -24.71
C LYS A 222 -5.14 0.66 -25.00
N GLU A 223 -4.74 -0.18 -25.96
CA GLU A 223 -5.44 -1.41 -26.30
C GLU A 223 -5.39 -2.43 -25.15
N GLU A 224 -4.21 -2.59 -24.52
CA GLU A 224 -4.02 -3.48 -23.38
C GLU A 224 -4.85 -3.04 -22.17
N ALA A 225 -4.89 -1.73 -21.86
CA ALA A 225 -5.70 -1.17 -20.78
C ALA A 225 -7.20 -1.36 -21.04
N ALA A 226 -7.65 -1.20 -22.30
CA ALA A 226 -9.04 -1.47 -22.68
C ALA A 226 -9.39 -2.95 -22.49
N ALA A 227 -8.50 -3.86 -22.90
CA ALA A 227 -8.68 -5.30 -22.73
C ALA A 227 -8.68 -5.71 -21.24
N ALA A 228 -7.82 -5.10 -20.41
CA ALA A 228 -7.78 -5.34 -18.97
C ALA A 228 -9.09 -4.93 -18.29
N LYS A 229 -9.64 -3.75 -18.61
CA LYS A 229 -10.93 -3.27 -18.07
C LYS A 229 -12.09 -4.21 -18.40
N VAL A 230 -12.10 -4.81 -19.59
CA VAL A 230 -13.11 -5.80 -19.99
C VAL A 230 -12.99 -7.06 -19.14
N LYS A 231 -11.76 -7.59 -18.97
CA LYS A 231 -11.49 -8.77 -18.14
C LYS A 231 -11.85 -8.53 -16.68
N GLU A 232 -11.47 -7.39 -16.11
CA GLU A 232 -11.82 -7.04 -14.72
C GLU A 232 -13.34 -6.92 -14.52
N ALA A 233 -14.06 -6.37 -15.50
CA ALA A 233 -15.52 -6.30 -15.45
C ALA A 233 -16.17 -7.69 -15.50
N GLU A 234 -15.65 -8.60 -16.34
CA GLU A 234 -16.10 -10.00 -16.40
C GLU A 234 -15.80 -10.73 -15.08
N GLU A 235 -14.58 -10.61 -14.53
CA GLU A 235 -14.20 -11.22 -13.25
C GLU A 235 -15.01 -10.67 -12.07
N ALA A 236 -15.29 -9.37 -12.04
CA ALA A 236 -16.14 -8.76 -11.03
C ALA A 236 -17.60 -9.26 -11.11
N GLN A 237 -18.11 -9.51 -12.31
CA GLN A 237 -19.43 -10.12 -12.51
C GLN A 237 -19.46 -11.58 -12.04
N VAL A 238 -18.41 -12.36 -12.32
CA VAL A 238 -18.27 -13.75 -11.85
C VAL A 238 -18.15 -13.82 -10.32
N LYS A 239 -17.38 -12.92 -9.69
CA LYS A 239 -17.27 -12.84 -8.22
C LYS A 239 -18.62 -12.47 -7.59
N LYS A 240 -19.35 -11.49 -8.15
CA LYS A 240 -20.70 -11.13 -7.68
C LYS A 240 -21.72 -12.26 -7.86
N ALA A 241 -21.59 -13.09 -8.90
CA ALA A 241 -22.45 -14.25 -9.11
C ALA A 241 -22.18 -15.34 -8.07
N LYS A 242 -20.90 -15.64 -7.79
CA LYS A 242 -20.50 -16.62 -6.75
C LYS A 242 -20.88 -16.18 -5.34
N GLU A 243 -20.73 -14.90 -5.00
CA GLU A 243 -21.18 -14.36 -3.71
C GLU A 243 -22.70 -14.46 -3.55
N LYS A 244 -23.47 -14.23 -4.62
CA LYS A 244 -24.93 -14.42 -4.59
C LYS A 244 -25.32 -15.89 -4.39
N GLU A 245 -24.69 -16.84 -5.09
CA GLU A 245 -24.92 -18.27 -4.88
C GLU A 245 -24.56 -18.70 -3.44
N GLU A 246 -23.44 -18.24 -2.88
CA GLU A 246 -23.09 -18.55 -1.48
C GLU A 246 -24.08 -17.95 -0.47
N THR A 247 -24.68 -16.81 -0.78
CA THR A 247 -25.68 -16.16 0.08
C THR A 247 -27.03 -16.88 0.00
N GLU A 248 -27.41 -17.39 -1.17
CA GLU A 248 -28.63 -18.18 -1.39
C GLU A 248 -28.53 -19.58 -0.77
N VAL A 249 -27.36 -20.24 -0.87
CA VAL A 249 -27.10 -21.54 -0.20
C VAL A 249 -27.10 -21.41 1.33
N LYS A 250 -26.66 -20.25 1.87
CA LYS A 250 -26.75 -19.98 3.32
C LYS A 250 -28.19 -19.75 3.78
N LYS A 251 -29.03 -19.06 2.99
CA LYS A 251 -30.46 -18.87 3.28
C LYS A 251 -31.26 -20.18 3.21
N ALA A 252 -31.00 -21.03 2.21
CA ALA A 252 -31.68 -22.33 2.10
C ALA A 252 -31.38 -23.27 3.29
N LYS A 253 -30.20 -23.15 3.92
CA LYS A 253 -29.84 -23.91 5.13
C LYS A 253 -30.47 -23.36 6.42
N GLU A 254 -30.96 -22.12 6.42
CA GLU A 254 -31.70 -21.55 7.56
C GLU A 254 -33.20 -21.90 7.48
N GLU A 255 -33.80 -21.94 6.29
CA GLU A 255 -35.22 -22.30 6.13
C GLU A 255 -35.52 -23.79 6.42
N ASP A 256 -34.55 -24.69 6.21
CA ASP A 256 -34.72 -26.11 6.57
C ASP A 256 -34.64 -26.37 8.09
N LYS A 257 -34.13 -25.41 8.88
CA LYS A 257 -34.10 -25.50 10.34
C LYS A 257 -35.39 -25.04 11.02
N GLU A 258 -36.31 -24.39 10.29
CA GLU A 258 -37.54 -23.84 10.87
C GLU A 258 -38.76 -24.76 10.71
N LYS A 259 -38.66 -25.84 9.90
CA LYS A 259 -39.76 -26.81 9.71
C LYS A 259 -39.83 -27.94 10.75
N ASP A 260 -38.84 -28.07 11.65
CA ASP A 260 -38.79 -29.15 12.66
C ASP A 260 -39.38 -28.76 14.04
N LYS A 261 -40.15 -27.67 14.14
CA LYS A 261 -40.88 -27.33 15.37
C LYS A 261 -42.38 -27.19 15.13
N ALA A 262 -43.06 -28.32 14.98
CA ALA A 262 -44.49 -28.43 15.28
C ALA A 262 -44.69 -28.63 16.81
N PRO A 263 -45.72 -28.04 17.44
CA PRO A 263 -45.93 -28.17 18.88
C PRO A 263 -46.72 -29.44 19.21
N GLU A 264 -46.15 -30.33 20.02
CA GLU A 264 -46.85 -31.50 20.56
C GLU A 264 -47.66 -31.10 21.80
N ALA A 265 -48.97 -31.36 21.76
CA ALA A 265 -49.94 -31.02 22.78
C ALA A 265 -49.82 -31.92 24.02
N ALA A 266 -50.08 -31.32 25.18
CA ALA A 266 -50.03 -31.92 26.51
C ALA A 266 -50.94 -33.14 26.69
N ASN A 267 -50.42 -34.17 27.34
CA ASN A 267 -51.22 -35.19 28.03
C ASN A 267 -50.63 -35.41 29.43
N GLY A 268 -51.42 -35.07 30.46
CA GLY A 268 -51.03 -35.15 31.87
C GLY A 268 -51.24 -36.56 32.44
N ASP A 269 -50.24 -36.99 33.21
CA ASP A 269 -50.11 -38.30 33.86
C ASP A 269 -51.18 -38.61 34.92
N ILE A 270 -51.55 -39.90 34.95
CA ILE A 270 -52.21 -40.59 36.06
C ILE A 270 -51.12 -41.18 36.97
N LYS A 271 -51.12 -40.87 38.28
CA LYS A 271 -50.52 -41.74 39.31
C LYS A 271 -51.37 -41.82 40.59
N GLN A 272 -51.54 -43.07 41.04
CA GLN A 272 -52.33 -43.60 42.16
C GLN A 272 -51.68 -43.43 43.55
N GLY A 273 -52.49 -43.65 44.59
CA GLY A 273 -52.09 -44.15 45.93
C GLY A 273 -52.76 -43.36 47.06
N ASP A 274 -53.95 -43.71 47.56
CA ASP A 274 -54.29 -44.73 48.57
C ASP A 274 -53.51 -44.66 49.90
N LYS A 275 -54.28 -44.28 50.94
CA LYS A 275 -54.12 -44.38 52.42
C LYS A 275 -52.95 -43.70 53.12
#